data_AF-A0A9N9AE64-F1
#
_entry.id   AF-A0A9N9AE64-F1
#
_cell.length_a   1.000
_cell.length_b   1.000
_cell.length_c   1.000
_cell.angle_alpha   90.00
_cell.angle_beta   90.00
_cell.angle_gamma   90.00
#
_symmetry.space_group_name_H-M   'P 1'
#
loop_
_entity.id
_entity.type
_entity.pdbx_description
1 polymer ?
#
loop_
_entity_poly.entity_id
_entity_poly.type
_entity_poly.pdbx_seq_one_letter_code
_entity_poly.pdbx_strand_id
1 'polypeptide(L)'
;MARWPDLFCVQESPSGAMMVMGKAEGRGKDWHGHVTAITVSPEYRRLGLADGMMKLLEEVSEKIYNGYFVDLFVRKSNSVAIGMYKKFGYCVYRCVTGYYSSGDNHEEDAFDMRKPLSRDVHRESVAGSGEQNIIKPEQL
;
A
#
# COMPACT_ATOMS: atom_id res chain seq x y z
N MET A 1 2.04 -23.58 -2.98
CA MET A 1 2.28 -23.21 -1.57
C MET A 1 2.41 -21.68 -1.51
N ALA A 2 1.61 -20.99 -0.70
CA ALA A 2 1.64 -19.54 -0.64
C ALA A 2 2.94 -19.07 0.05
N ARG A 3 3.63 -18.07 -0.52
CA ARG A 3 4.93 -17.60 -0.02
C ARG A 3 4.81 -16.71 1.22
N TRP A 4 3.68 -16.04 1.42
CA TRP A 4 3.45 -15.06 2.48
C TRP A 4 2.07 -15.22 3.14
N PRO A 5 1.77 -16.38 3.77
CA PRO A 5 0.43 -16.66 4.27
C PRO A 5 -0.07 -15.61 5.28
N ASP A 6 0.81 -15.04 6.11
CA ASP A 6 0.45 -14.10 7.17
C ASP A 6 0.05 -12.70 6.67
N LEU A 7 0.35 -12.38 5.40
CA LEU A 7 -0.01 -11.11 4.77
C LEU A 7 -1.28 -11.23 3.91
N PHE A 8 -1.96 -12.38 3.94
CA PHE A 8 -3.23 -12.59 3.28
C PHE A 8 -4.31 -12.72 4.35
N CYS A 9 -5.20 -11.73 4.44
CA CYS A 9 -6.31 -11.76 5.37
C CYS A 9 -7.61 -11.47 4.62
N VAL A 10 -8.56 -12.40 4.76
CA VAL A 10 -9.95 -12.22 4.33
C VAL A 10 -10.79 -12.11 5.59
N GLN A 11 -11.60 -11.07 5.68
CA GLN A 11 -12.64 -10.94 6.68
C GLN A 11 -13.99 -11.04 5.98
N GLU A 12 -14.75 -12.08 6.30
CA GLU A 12 -16.07 -12.31 5.72
C GLU A 12 -17.18 -11.88 6.68
N SER A 13 -18.24 -11.32 6.12
CA SER A 13 -19.50 -11.05 6.81
C SER A 13 -20.65 -11.67 5.99
N PRO A 14 -21.81 -11.96 6.59
CA PRO A 14 -22.92 -12.63 5.89
C PRO A 14 -23.41 -11.91 4.62
N SER A 15 -23.22 -10.60 4.50
CA SER A 15 -23.64 -9.79 3.35
C SER A 15 -22.48 -9.17 2.57
N GLY A 16 -21.23 -9.59 2.82
CA GLY A 16 -20.10 -9.11 2.03
C GLY A 16 -18.75 -9.59 2.50
N ALA A 17 -17.78 -9.57 1.59
CA ALA A 17 -16.39 -9.90 1.88
C ALA A 17 -15.52 -8.64 1.95
N MET A 18 -14.48 -8.74 2.75
CA MET A 18 -13.37 -7.81 2.80
C MET A 18 -12.07 -8.60 2.66
N MET A 19 -11.13 -8.04 1.92
CA MET A 19 -9.86 -8.71 1.68
C MET A 19 -8.73 -7.71 1.71
N VAL A 20 -7.67 -8.05 2.42
CA VAL A 20 -6.36 -7.43 2.30
C VAL A 20 -5.34 -8.49 1.90
N MET A 21 -4.54 -8.14 0.91
CA MET A 21 -3.48 -8.98 0.37
C MET A 21 -2.19 -8.17 0.36
N GLY A 22 -1.14 -8.72 0.95
CA GLY A 22 0.18 -8.14 0.95
C GLY A 22 1.28 -9.18 0.78
N LYS A 23 2.51 -8.67 0.66
CA LYS A 23 3.74 -9.46 0.57
C LYS A 23 4.88 -8.70 1.24
N ALA A 24 5.91 -9.40 1.69
CA ALA A 24 7.17 -8.76 2.07
C ALA A 24 8.14 -8.79 0.88
N GLU A 25 8.79 -7.67 0.57
CA GLU A 25 9.72 -7.57 -0.54
C GLU A 25 10.84 -6.53 -0.36
N GLY A 26 11.71 -6.44 -1.37
CA GLY A 26 12.91 -5.59 -1.37
C GLY A 26 14.15 -6.27 -0.77
N ARG A 27 15.20 -5.48 -0.51
CA ARG A 27 16.48 -5.94 0.06
C ARG A 27 17.12 -4.81 0.87
N GLY A 28 17.92 -5.15 1.89
CA GLY A 28 18.63 -4.14 2.68
C GLY A 28 17.68 -3.15 3.35
N LYS A 29 17.89 -1.85 3.14
CA LYS A 29 17.02 -0.77 3.66
C LYS A 29 15.68 -0.66 2.93
N ASP A 30 15.57 -1.27 1.74
CA ASP A 30 14.31 -1.37 1.01
C ASP A 30 13.51 -2.61 1.41
N TRP A 31 13.86 -3.34 2.48
CA TRP A 31 13.03 -4.45 2.94
C TRP A 31 11.75 -3.94 3.60
N HIS A 32 10.57 -4.24 3.04
CA HIS A 32 9.29 -3.64 3.42
C HIS A 32 8.11 -4.58 3.20
N GLY A 33 6.94 -4.21 3.75
CA GLY A 33 5.66 -4.81 3.41
C GLY A 33 4.99 -4.05 2.26
N HIS A 34 4.41 -4.75 1.29
CA HIS A 34 3.70 -4.16 0.16
C HIS A 34 2.23 -4.56 0.17
N VAL A 35 1.32 -3.59 0.14
CA VAL A 35 -0.12 -3.84 -0.02
C VAL A 35 -0.42 -4.06 -1.50
N THR A 36 -0.73 -5.31 -1.84
CA THR A 36 -1.06 -5.69 -3.23
C THR A 36 -2.52 -5.35 -3.56
N ALA A 37 -3.44 -5.60 -2.62
CA ALA A 37 -4.84 -5.27 -2.80
C ALA A 37 -5.52 -5.06 -1.44
N ILE A 38 -6.40 -4.06 -1.36
CA ILE A 38 -7.35 -3.91 -0.28
C ILE A 38 -8.73 -3.57 -0.85
N THR A 39 -9.72 -4.37 -0.48
CA THR A 39 -11.09 -4.22 -0.97
C THR A 39 -12.05 -4.34 0.20
N VAL A 40 -12.95 -3.35 0.30
CA VAL A 40 -14.10 -3.37 1.20
C VAL A 40 -15.37 -3.26 0.38
N SER A 41 -16.28 -4.21 0.56
CA SER A 41 -17.60 -4.19 -0.07
C SER A 41 -18.29 -2.83 0.14
N PRO A 42 -18.96 -2.24 -0.87
CA PRO A 42 -19.55 -0.91 -0.78
C PRO A 42 -20.44 -0.67 0.45
N GLU A 43 -21.21 -1.69 0.84
CA GLU A 43 -22.13 -1.68 1.99
C GLU A 43 -21.41 -1.51 3.33
N TYR A 44 -20.11 -1.82 3.37
CA TYR A 44 -19.27 -1.82 4.57
C TYR A 44 -18.23 -0.70 4.59
N ARG A 45 -18.26 0.20 3.60
CA ARG A 45 -17.37 1.37 3.56
C ARG A 45 -17.74 2.36 4.66
N ARG A 46 -16.75 3.14 5.11
CA ARG A 46 -16.87 4.15 6.19
C ARG A 46 -17.17 3.59 7.60
N LEU A 47 -17.09 2.27 7.78
CA LEU A 47 -17.19 1.62 9.10
C LEU A 47 -15.83 1.40 9.78
N GLY A 48 -14.75 1.99 9.26
CA GLY A 48 -13.40 1.82 9.82
C GLY A 48 -12.74 0.47 9.54
N LEU A 49 -13.36 -0.39 8.73
CA LEU A 49 -12.87 -1.75 8.50
C LEU A 49 -11.53 -1.81 7.74
N ALA A 50 -11.34 -0.91 6.77
CA ALA A 50 -10.06 -0.76 6.08
C ALA A 50 -8.92 -0.34 7.03
N ASP A 51 -9.21 0.45 8.06
CA ASP A 51 -8.21 0.85 9.07
C ASP A 51 -7.72 -0.36 9.87
N GLY A 52 -8.63 -1.24 10.30
CA GLY A 52 -8.27 -2.48 11.00
C GLY A 52 -7.43 -3.43 10.15
N MET A 53 -7.78 -3.62 8.89
CA MET A 53 -7.00 -4.46 7.97
C MET A 53 -5.62 -3.89 7.65
N MET A 54 -5.52 -2.58 7.45
CA MET A 54 -4.24 -1.91 7.24
C MET A 54 -3.35 -2.04 8.48
N LYS A 55 -3.89 -1.80 9.69
CA LYS A 55 -3.16 -2.00 10.95
C LYS A 55 -2.63 -3.42 11.10
N LEU A 56 -3.44 -4.43 10.79
CA LEU A 56 -2.97 -5.82 10.83
C LEU A 56 -1.79 -6.04 9.88
N LEU A 57 -1.89 -5.56 8.64
CA LEU A 57 -0.81 -5.68 7.67
C LEU A 57 0.45 -4.93 8.11
N GLU A 58 0.31 -3.73 8.64
CA GLU A 58 1.40 -2.93 9.21
C GLU A 58 2.08 -3.68 10.37
N GLU A 59 1.30 -4.20 11.31
CA GLU A 59 1.81 -4.96 12.45
C GLU A 59 2.53 -6.23 12.03
N VAL A 60 2.01 -6.98 11.05
CA VAL A 60 2.68 -8.17 10.52
C VAL A 60 3.98 -7.78 9.80
N SER A 61 3.93 -6.72 8.98
CA SER A 61 5.12 -6.21 8.26
C SER A 61 6.22 -5.78 9.23
N GLU A 62 5.84 -5.19 10.36
CA GLU A 62 6.76 -4.75 11.40
C GLU A 62 7.25 -5.91 12.28
N LYS A 63 6.35 -6.66 12.90
CA LYS A 63 6.70 -7.61 13.96
C LYS A 63 7.23 -8.94 13.43
N ILE A 64 6.70 -9.40 12.29
CA ILE A 64 7.06 -10.69 11.70
C ILE A 64 8.15 -10.52 10.65
N TYR A 65 7.97 -9.56 9.75
CA TYR A 65 8.90 -9.35 8.64
C TYR A 65 9.98 -8.32 8.94
N ASN A 66 9.88 -7.54 10.03
CA ASN A 66 10.86 -6.52 10.40
C ASN A 66 11.14 -5.54 9.24
N GLY A 67 10.10 -5.08 8.55
CA GLY A 67 10.19 -4.13 7.45
C GLY A 67 10.58 -2.71 7.91
N TYR A 68 11.20 -1.94 7.02
CA TYR A 68 11.49 -0.51 7.24
C TYR A 68 10.25 0.36 7.03
N PHE A 69 9.37 -0.03 6.11
CA PHE A 69 8.15 0.70 5.79
C PHE A 69 7.06 -0.26 5.29
N VAL A 70 5.89 0.30 5.03
CA VAL A 70 4.85 -0.32 4.20
C VAL A 70 4.57 0.60 3.03
N ASP A 71 4.43 0.06 1.83
CA ASP A 71 4.03 0.81 0.65
C ASP A 71 2.81 0.22 -0.08
N LEU A 72 2.31 0.99 -1.04
CA LEU A 72 1.23 0.63 -1.94
C LEU A 72 1.21 1.53 -3.17
N PHE A 73 0.64 1.04 -4.26
CA PHE A 73 0.30 1.86 -5.42
C PHE A 73 -1.19 2.22 -5.41
N VAL A 74 -1.50 3.49 -5.62
CA VAL A 74 -2.87 3.98 -5.74
C VAL A 74 -3.04 4.82 -6.99
N ARG A 75 -4.13 4.60 -7.74
CA ARG A 75 -4.52 5.42 -8.90
C ARG A 75 -4.53 6.90 -8.52
N LYS A 76 -3.86 7.74 -9.31
CA LYS A 76 -3.75 9.19 -9.04
C LYS A 76 -5.12 9.88 -9.01
N SER A 77 -6.11 9.37 -9.76
CA SER A 77 -7.49 9.87 -9.73
C SER A 77 -8.29 9.48 -8.47
N ASN A 78 -7.83 8.48 -7.70
CA ASN A 78 -8.57 7.94 -6.55
C ASN A 78 -8.33 8.77 -5.28
N SER A 79 -8.83 10.01 -5.30
CA SER A 79 -8.69 10.98 -4.19
C SER A 79 -9.25 10.48 -2.86
N VAL A 80 -10.28 9.62 -2.90
CA VAL A 80 -10.88 9.01 -1.70
C VAL A 80 -9.90 8.06 -1.02
N ALA A 81 -9.28 7.14 -1.77
CA ALA A 81 -8.29 6.22 -1.22
C ALA A 81 -7.02 6.95 -0.79
N ILE A 82 -6.54 7.93 -1.58
CA ILE A 82 -5.39 8.76 -1.21
C ILE A 82 -5.65 9.48 0.13
N GLY A 83 -6.83 10.09 0.29
CA GLY A 83 -7.22 10.74 1.54
C GLY A 83 -7.30 9.77 2.73
N MET A 84 -7.75 8.53 2.50
CA MET A 84 -7.74 7.47 3.50
C MET A 84 -6.31 7.12 3.92
N TYR A 85 -5.41 6.83 2.98
CA TYR A 85 -4.03 6.48 3.30
C TYR A 85 -3.27 7.62 3.98
N LYS A 86 -3.49 8.88 3.58
CA LYS A 86 -2.94 10.06 4.27
C LYS A 86 -3.37 10.08 5.75
N LYS A 87 -4.63 9.75 6.06
CA LYS A 87 -5.12 9.64 7.46
C LYS A 87 -4.46 8.50 8.23
N PHE A 88 -4.05 7.43 7.56
CA PHE A 88 -3.32 6.31 8.16
C PHE A 88 -1.82 6.58 8.35
N GLY A 89 -1.33 7.75 7.92
CA GLY A 89 0.06 8.18 8.08
C GLY A 89 0.95 7.89 6.86
N TYR A 90 0.36 7.51 5.72
CA TYR A 90 1.11 7.35 4.47
C TYR A 90 1.35 8.71 3.81
N CYS A 91 2.51 8.88 3.20
CA CYS A 91 2.84 10.02 2.34
C CYS A 91 3.10 9.56 0.91
N VAL A 92 2.90 10.45 -0.06
CA VAL A 92 3.28 10.18 -1.45
C VAL A 92 4.80 10.24 -1.56
N TYR A 93 5.43 9.12 -1.85
CA TYR A 93 6.87 9.03 -2.03
C TYR A 93 7.26 9.47 -3.45
N ARG A 94 6.55 8.98 -4.47
CA ARG A 94 6.75 9.29 -5.89
C ARG A 94 5.49 9.09 -6.73
N CYS A 95 5.50 9.65 -7.93
CA CYS A 95 4.51 9.42 -8.98
C CYS A 95 5.09 8.49 -10.06
N VAL A 96 4.38 7.43 -10.40
CA VAL A 96 4.76 6.48 -11.46
C VAL A 96 3.85 6.69 -12.66
N THR A 97 4.40 7.18 -13.76
CA THR A 97 3.62 7.51 -14.96
C THR A 97 3.17 6.26 -15.70
N GLY A 98 1.91 6.20 -16.14
CA GLY A 98 1.40 5.08 -16.92
C GLY A 98 1.46 3.71 -16.21
N TYR A 99 1.49 3.73 -14.87
CA TYR A 99 1.55 2.51 -14.06
C TYR A 99 0.34 1.59 -14.31
N TYR A 100 -0.85 2.16 -14.39
CA TYR A 100 -2.06 1.44 -14.77
C TYR A 100 -2.30 1.60 -16.27
N SER A 101 -1.65 0.77 -17.07
CA SER A 101 -1.90 0.68 -18.51
C SER A 101 -2.95 -0.41 -18.79
N SER A 102 -4.01 -0.01 -19.49
CA SER A 102 -4.98 -0.93 -20.08
C SER A 102 -4.70 -0.96 -21.59
N GLY A 103 -4.84 -2.12 -22.24
CA GLY A 103 -4.53 -2.30 -23.67
C GLY A 103 -5.24 -1.35 -24.65
N ASP A 104 -6.23 -0.59 -24.18
CA ASP A 104 -7.01 0.39 -24.94
C ASP A 104 -6.44 1.82 -24.91
N ASN A 105 -5.11 1.99 -24.79
CA ASN A 105 -4.41 3.29 -24.70
C ASN A 105 -4.83 4.18 -23.52
N HIS A 106 -5.49 3.63 -22.51
CA HIS A 106 -5.74 4.31 -21.24
C HIS A 106 -4.61 4.00 -20.27
N GLU A 107 -3.66 4.93 -20.20
CA GLU A 107 -2.63 4.99 -19.17
C GLU A 107 -3.09 5.87 -18.02
N GLU A 108 -2.97 5.37 -16.80
CA GLU A 108 -3.18 6.17 -15.59
C GLU A 108 -1.97 6.08 -14.66
N ASP A 109 -1.53 7.24 -14.19
CA ASP A 109 -0.48 7.37 -13.19
C ASP A 109 -0.89 6.73 -11.85
N ALA A 110 0.11 6.27 -11.10
CA ALA A 110 -0.04 5.86 -9.72
C ALA A 110 0.82 6.72 -8.78
N PHE A 111 0.36 6.88 -7.55
CA PHE A 111 1.24 7.26 -6.45
C PHE A 111 1.73 5.99 -5.74
N ASP A 112 3.05 5.91 -5.57
CA ASP A 112 3.69 5.06 -4.55
C ASP A 112 3.58 5.81 -3.23
N MET A 113 2.75 5.28 -2.32
CA MET A 113 2.55 5.85 -1.00
C MET A 113 3.22 4.98 0.05
N ARG A 114 3.98 5.61 0.96
CA ARG A 114 4.77 4.92 1.98
C ARG A 114 4.44 5.38 3.39
N LYS A 115 4.51 4.44 4.34
CA LYS A 115 4.47 4.69 5.78
C LYS A 115 5.69 4.04 6.44
N PRO A 116 6.59 4.82 7.07
CA PRO A 116 7.74 4.26 7.77
C PRO A 116 7.28 3.49 9.01
N LEU A 117 7.93 2.36 9.28
CA LEU A 117 7.74 1.54 10.48
C LEU A 117 8.84 1.85 11.52
N SER A 118 8.77 1.27 12.71
CA SER A 118 9.73 1.57 13.79
C SER A 118 11.19 1.30 13.44
N ARG A 119 11.46 0.37 12.52
CA ARG A 119 12.82 0.05 12.06
C ARG A 119 13.46 1.22 11.29
N ASP A 120 12.67 2.05 10.60
CA ASP A 120 13.17 3.22 9.86
C ASP A 120 13.27 4.46 10.76
N VAL A 121 14.15 4.37 11.76
CA VAL A 121 14.34 5.40 12.80
C VAL A 121 14.67 6.78 12.21
N HIS A 122 15.41 6.82 11.10
CA HIS A 122 15.82 8.04 10.43
C HIS A 122 14.86 8.49 9.32
N ARG A 123 13.77 7.74 9.10
CA ARG A 123 12.75 8.02 8.08
C ARG A 123 13.33 8.12 6.67
N GLU A 124 14.37 7.33 6.39
CA GLU A 124 15.06 7.32 5.09
C GLU A 124 14.14 6.83 3.97
N SER A 125 13.22 5.91 4.28
CA SER A 125 12.27 5.35 3.31
C SER A 125 11.27 6.37 2.76
N VAL A 126 11.12 7.50 3.45
CA VAL A 126 10.27 8.63 3.08
C VAL A 126 11.06 9.92 2.88
N ALA A 127 12.39 9.86 2.90
CA ALA A 127 13.23 11.01 2.60
C ALA A 127 13.01 11.46 1.15
N GLY A 128 12.82 12.76 0.95
CA GLY A 128 12.58 13.35 -0.37
C GLY A 128 11.19 13.09 -0.95
N SER A 129 10.25 12.51 -0.20
CA SER A 129 8.86 12.24 -0.63
C SER A 129 8.21 13.43 -1.37
N GLY A 130 7.59 13.17 -2.51
CA GLY A 130 6.85 14.20 -3.22
C GLY A 130 6.16 13.71 -4.50
N GLU A 131 5.04 14.34 -4.83
CA GLU A 131 4.28 14.08 -6.07
C GLU A 131 5.09 14.49 -7.32
N GLN A 132 6.06 15.40 -7.16
CA GLN A 132 7.00 15.86 -8.18
C GLN A 132 8.11 14.85 -8.51
N ASN A 133 8.29 13.81 -7.70
CA ASN A 133 9.25 12.74 -7.99
C ASN A 133 8.62 11.80 -9.01
N ILE A 134 8.79 12.12 -10.29
CA ILE A 134 8.14 11.40 -11.37
C ILE A 134 9.12 10.35 -11.94
N ILE A 135 8.68 9.11 -12.01
CA ILE A 135 9.42 8.00 -12.62
C ILE A 135 8.52 7.23 -13.59
N LYS A 136 9.14 6.44 -14.48
CA LYS A 136 8.44 5.44 -15.30
C LYS A 136 8.41 4.06 -14.61
N PRO A 137 7.51 3.15 -15.01
CA PRO A 137 7.39 1.83 -14.40
C PRO A 137 8.68 0.99 -14.50
N GLU A 138 9.51 1.20 -15.51
CA GLU A 138 10.78 0.48 -15.68
C GLU A 138 11.86 0.89 -14.66
N GLN A 139 11.62 1.96 -13.89
CA GLN A 139 12.52 2.49 -12.87
C GLN A 139 12.11 2.10 -11.44
N LEU A 140 11.09 1.25 -11.29
CA LEU A 140 10.64 0.71 -10.00
C LEU A 140 11.61 -0.35 -9.44
#